data_AF-Q986Q1-F1
#
_entry.id   AF-Q986Q1-F1
#
_cell.length_a   1.000
_cell.length_b   1.000
_cell.length_c   1.000
_cell.angle_alpha   90.00
_cell.angle_beta   90.00
_cell.angle_gamma   90.00
#
_symmetry.space_group_name_H-M   'P 1'
#
loop_
_entity.id
_entity.type
_entity.pdbx_description
1 polymer ?
#
loop_
_entity_poly.entity_id
_entity_poly.type
_entity_poly.pdbx_seq_one_letter_code
_entity_poly.pdbx_strand_id
1 'polypeptide(L)'
;MTIPCRPPRGSCSRLFLFGLTEPRTSLDALAALVQGAITANLSEASTAGLVALEERAARSSECLEILASVPPLAVIIRYGEARKTETARLSGLLERLIIEGGIALAYAARDLDAQASAALVGAMRKADEAIKLVEPEQDVLDAWRNGLAAVLDGSRSTALVAGCAAHLLYEAGHLSAEAAAGLIERRLSPGTPVTEAAGFFEGFFSTAGQRLIYDESLRGAVDAWLKSLDEDAFIAHLPLLRRVFSHLDSMERRRLIEAVLGRVRRLPVGLTSTPNGDEAWRRHLERLGPLLMSGNGNG
;
A
#
# COMPACT_ATOMS: atom_id res chain seq x y z
N MET A 1 29.51 -16.07 26.12
CA MET A 1 28.35 -16.70 26.79
C MET A 1 27.70 -15.60 27.62
N THR A 2 26.77 -14.88 27.04
CA THR A 2 26.16 -13.70 27.67
C THR A 2 24.65 -13.87 27.55
N ILE A 3 24.06 -14.42 28.60
CA ILE A 3 22.62 -14.58 28.74
C ILE A 3 22.08 -13.19 29.11
N PRO A 4 21.16 -12.58 28.35
CA PRO A 4 20.57 -11.32 28.77
C PRO A 4 19.66 -11.62 29.96
N CYS A 5 20.00 -11.03 31.12
CA CYS A 5 19.21 -11.11 32.34
C CYS A 5 17.80 -10.59 32.08
N ARG A 6 16.81 -11.49 32.17
CA ARG A 6 15.39 -11.15 32.18
C ARG A 6 15.10 -10.43 33.50
N PRO A 7 14.66 -9.16 33.50
CA PRO A 7 14.33 -8.45 34.74
C PRO A 7 13.18 -9.16 35.49
N PRO A 8 13.08 -9.00 36.83
CA PRO A 8 12.01 -9.61 37.61
C PRO A 8 10.64 -9.12 37.10
N ARG A 9 9.68 -10.05 36.94
CA ARG A 9 8.34 -9.77 36.37
C ARG A 9 7.65 -8.55 36.99
N GLY A 10 7.89 -8.27 38.28
CA GLY A 10 7.34 -7.11 38.99
C GLY A 10 7.89 -5.74 38.56
N SER A 11 9.16 -5.65 38.15
CA SER A 11 9.74 -4.38 37.68
C SER A 11 9.30 -4.05 36.25
N CYS A 12 9.13 -5.07 35.38
CA CYS A 12 8.53 -4.88 34.06
C CYS A 12 7.06 -4.45 34.15
N SER A 13 6.27 -5.06 35.04
CA SER A 13 4.85 -4.73 35.19
C SER A 13 4.63 -3.27 35.63
N ARG A 14 5.48 -2.74 36.53
CA ARG A 14 5.40 -1.34 36.98
C ARG A 14 5.79 -0.32 35.89
N LEU A 15 6.81 -0.60 35.09
CA LEU A 15 7.18 0.26 33.97
C LEU A 15 6.10 0.24 32.87
N PHE A 16 5.48 -0.91 32.61
CA PHE A 16 4.34 -1.03 31.71
C PHE A 16 3.13 -0.23 32.18
N LEU A 17 2.73 -0.40 33.44
CA LEU A 17 1.61 0.34 34.03
C LEU A 17 1.84 1.86 34.02
N PHE A 18 3.09 2.31 34.19
CA PHE A 18 3.43 3.73 34.09
C PHE A 18 3.19 4.28 32.68
N GLY A 19 3.64 3.57 31.63
CA GLY A 19 3.42 3.98 30.23
C GLY A 19 1.94 4.00 29.81
N LEU A 20 1.10 3.17 30.44
CA LEU A 20 -0.36 3.15 30.24
C LEU A 20 -1.09 4.36 30.86
N THR A 21 -0.51 4.96 31.89
CA THR A 21 -1.08 6.13 32.60
C THR A 21 -0.60 7.46 32.05
N GLU A 22 0.34 7.49 31.10
CA GLU A 22 0.80 8.73 30.51
C GLU A 22 -0.29 9.34 29.61
N PRO A 23 -0.77 10.56 29.89
CA PRO A 23 -1.86 11.17 29.15
C PRO A 23 -1.53 11.43 27.67
N ARG A 24 -0.25 11.35 27.28
CA ARG A 24 0.25 11.67 25.94
C ARG A 24 0.55 10.44 25.06
N THR A 25 0.28 9.22 25.52
CA THR A 25 0.54 8.00 24.73
C THR A 25 -0.47 7.88 23.59
N SER A 26 -0.01 7.91 22.33
CA SER A 26 -0.87 7.78 21.14
C SER A 26 -1.54 6.39 21.07
N LEU A 27 -2.61 6.28 20.28
CA LEU A 27 -3.39 5.04 20.19
C LEU A 27 -2.56 3.86 19.66
N ASP A 28 -1.67 4.11 18.70
CA ASP A 28 -0.71 3.14 18.16
C ASP A 28 0.31 2.68 19.22
N ALA A 29 0.84 3.62 20.02
CA ALA A 29 1.79 3.30 21.08
C ALA A 29 1.11 2.48 22.19
N LEU A 30 -0.14 2.81 22.55
CA LEU A 30 -0.94 2.01 23.49
C LEU A 30 -1.21 0.61 22.95
N ALA A 31 -1.59 0.47 21.67
CA ALA A 31 -1.82 -0.83 21.05
C ALA A 31 -0.55 -1.70 21.03
N ALA A 32 0.60 -1.11 20.74
CA ALA A 32 1.90 -1.79 20.81
C ALA A 32 2.28 -2.20 22.24
N LEU A 33 1.97 -1.38 23.26
CA LEU A 33 2.17 -1.75 24.66
C LEU A 33 1.24 -2.90 25.09
N VAL A 34 -0.03 -2.87 24.69
CA VAL A 34 -0.97 -3.97 24.93
C VAL A 34 -0.46 -5.26 24.29
N GLN A 35 -0.01 -5.20 23.04
CA GLN A 35 0.63 -6.33 22.36
C GLN A 35 1.80 -6.88 23.19
N GLY A 36 2.76 -6.01 23.56
CA GLY A 36 3.92 -6.42 24.35
C GLY A 36 3.56 -7.04 25.71
N ALA A 37 2.53 -6.52 26.39
CA ALA A 37 2.05 -7.07 27.65
C ALA A 37 1.43 -8.46 27.49
N ILE A 38 0.68 -8.67 26.41
CA ILE A 38 0.08 -9.95 26.04
C ILE A 38 1.18 -10.97 25.70
N THR A 39 2.12 -10.62 24.80
CA THR A 39 3.25 -11.50 24.43
C THR A 39 4.13 -11.84 25.64
N ALA A 40 4.24 -10.93 26.62
CA ALA A 40 5.00 -11.13 27.86
C ALA A 40 4.21 -11.87 28.97
N ASN A 41 2.94 -12.23 28.72
CA ASN A 41 2.03 -12.87 29.68
C ASN A 41 1.83 -12.07 30.99
N LEU A 42 1.73 -10.73 30.87
CA LEU A 42 1.53 -9.79 31.97
C LEU A 42 0.04 -9.43 32.10
N SER A 43 -0.77 -10.32 32.69
CA SER A 43 -2.24 -10.22 32.64
C SER A 43 -2.86 -8.96 33.26
N GLU A 44 -2.27 -8.41 34.33
CA GLU A 44 -2.74 -7.14 34.90
C GLU A 44 -2.46 -5.96 33.96
N ALA A 45 -1.28 -5.96 33.32
CA ALA A 45 -0.89 -4.91 32.38
C ALA A 45 -1.68 -5.00 31.06
N SER A 46 -1.97 -6.22 30.55
CA SER A 46 -2.82 -6.39 29.37
C SER A 46 -4.24 -5.89 29.62
N THR A 47 -4.82 -6.23 30.78
CA THR A 47 -6.17 -5.79 31.14
C THR A 47 -6.24 -4.27 31.31
N ALA A 48 -5.29 -3.68 32.05
CA ALA A 48 -5.23 -2.23 32.23
C ALA A 48 -4.99 -1.49 30.90
N GLY A 49 -4.12 -2.04 30.06
CA GLY A 49 -3.81 -1.44 28.76
C GLY A 49 -4.97 -1.49 27.79
N LEU A 50 -5.75 -2.58 27.82
CA LEU A 50 -6.96 -2.70 27.02
C LEU A 50 -8.02 -1.65 27.41
N VAL A 51 -8.23 -1.43 28.71
CA VAL A 51 -9.13 -0.38 29.20
C VAL A 51 -8.63 1.01 28.75
N ALA A 52 -7.34 1.29 28.92
CA ALA A 52 -6.75 2.56 28.48
C ALA A 52 -6.87 2.76 26.97
N LEU A 53 -6.72 1.69 26.19
CA LEU A 53 -6.89 1.71 24.74
C LEU A 53 -8.34 2.01 24.35
N GLU A 54 -9.32 1.35 24.97
CA GLU A 54 -10.76 1.59 24.76
C GLU A 54 -11.14 3.05 25.11
N GLU A 55 -10.69 3.56 26.27
CA GLU A 55 -10.92 4.94 26.71
C GLU A 55 -10.25 5.97 25.81
N ARG A 56 -9.09 5.65 25.23
CA ARG A 56 -8.40 6.53 24.30
C ARG A 56 -9.05 6.49 22.92
N ALA A 57 -9.41 5.32 22.42
CA ALA A 57 -10.17 5.15 21.18
C ALA A 57 -11.50 5.90 21.24
N ALA A 58 -12.18 5.93 22.40
CA ALA A 58 -13.40 6.72 22.60
C ALA A 58 -13.20 8.25 22.48
N ARG A 59 -11.97 8.75 22.56
CA ARG A 59 -11.63 10.19 22.52
C ARG A 59 -10.80 10.59 21.30
N SER A 60 -10.27 9.63 20.54
CA SER A 60 -9.48 9.93 19.35
C SER A 60 -10.41 10.34 18.22
N SER A 61 -10.09 11.45 17.57
CA SER A 61 -10.76 11.94 16.35
C SER A 61 -9.80 12.04 15.16
N GLU A 62 -8.53 11.70 15.38
CA GLU A 62 -7.48 11.80 14.39
C GLU A 62 -7.42 10.52 13.57
N CYS A 63 -7.83 10.60 12.31
CA CYS A 63 -7.89 9.45 11.40
C CYS A 63 -6.56 8.68 11.34
N LEU A 64 -5.42 9.37 11.31
CA LEU A 64 -4.10 8.72 11.26
C LEU A 64 -3.83 7.87 12.50
N GLU A 65 -4.20 8.33 13.69
CA GLU A 65 -4.04 7.55 14.93
C GLU A 65 -4.93 6.31 14.91
N ILE A 66 -6.19 6.46 14.45
CA ILE A 66 -7.13 5.36 14.30
C ILE A 66 -6.54 4.29 13.37
N LEU A 67 -6.13 4.67 12.15
CA LEU A 67 -5.55 3.73 11.18
C LEU A 67 -4.25 3.10 11.68
N ALA A 68 -3.40 3.84 12.38
CA ALA A 68 -2.14 3.33 12.91
C ALA A 68 -2.33 2.30 14.03
N SER A 69 -3.48 2.33 14.73
CA SER A 69 -3.81 1.36 15.77
C SER A 69 -4.35 0.02 15.24
N VAL A 70 -4.87 -0.01 14.01
CA VAL A 70 -5.48 -1.22 13.41
C VAL A 70 -4.48 -2.38 13.26
N PRO A 71 -3.27 -2.21 12.70
CA PRO A 71 -2.31 -3.30 12.51
C PRO A 71 -1.88 -4.06 13.78
N PRO A 72 -1.44 -3.40 14.87
CA PRO A 72 -1.05 -4.13 16.08
C PRO A 72 -2.23 -4.91 16.69
N LEU A 73 -3.46 -4.38 16.63
CA LEU A 73 -4.65 -5.10 17.12
C LEU A 73 -4.97 -6.33 16.27
N ALA A 74 -4.87 -6.21 14.96
CA ALA A 74 -5.08 -7.31 14.02
C ALA A 74 -4.13 -8.49 14.28
N VAL A 75 -2.85 -8.20 14.55
CA VAL A 75 -1.84 -9.23 14.88
C VAL A 75 -2.20 -9.96 16.17
N ILE A 76 -2.59 -9.24 17.23
CA ILE A 76 -2.99 -9.85 18.51
C ILE A 76 -4.19 -10.80 18.31
N ILE A 77 -5.20 -10.35 17.56
CA ILE A 77 -6.41 -11.13 17.30
C ILE A 77 -6.09 -12.38 16.46
N ARG A 78 -5.35 -12.22 15.36
CA ARG A 78 -5.09 -13.31 14.41
C ARG A 78 -4.19 -14.40 14.98
N TYR A 79 -3.15 -14.03 15.71
CA TYR A 79 -2.19 -15.01 16.25
C TYR A 79 -2.57 -15.53 17.64
N GLY A 80 -3.68 -15.05 18.21
CA GLY A 80 -4.26 -15.61 19.42
C GLY A 80 -3.36 -15.47 20.65
N GLU A 81 -2.56 -14.40 20.70
CA GLU A 81 -1.64 -14.17 21.82
C GLU A 81 -2.41 -13.85 23.12
N ALA A 82 -3.66 -13.40 23.01
CA ALA A 82 -4.53 -12.98 24.11
C ALA A 82 -5.47 -14.08 24.62
N ARG A 83 -6.01 -13.91 25.84
CA ARG A 83 -7.06 -14.80 26.37
C ARG A 83 -8.37 -14.57 25.60
N LYS A 84 -9.22 -15.60 25.51
CA LYS A 84 -10.52 -15.54 24.79
C LYS A 84 -11.37 -14.29 25.09
N THR A 85 -11.45 -13.87 26.36
CA THR A 85 -12.21 -12.67 26.77
C THR A 85 -11.56 -11.37 26.30
N GLU A 86 -10.23 -11.31 26.28
CA GLU A 86 -9.48 -10.15 25.78
C GLU A 86 -9.57 -10.08 24.25
N THR A 87 -9.49 -11.24 23.57
CA THR A 87 -9.68 -11.33 22.11
C THR A 87 -11.06 -10.83 21.67
N ALA A 88 -12.13 -11.20 22.39
CA ALA A 88 -13.48 -10.75 22.07
C ALA A 88 -13.64 -9.22 22.20
N ARG A 89 -13.07 -8.62 23.27
CA ARG A 89 -13.08 -7.16 23.45
C ARG A 89 -12.25 -6.45 22.38
N LEU A 90 -11.06 -6.96 22.10
CA LEU A 90 -10.18 -6.44 21.06
C LEU A 90 -10.82 -6.50 19.67
N SER A 91 -11.57 -7.57 19.37
CA SER A 91 -12.28 -7.71 18.09
C SER A 91 -13.35 -6.63 17.95
N GLY A 92 -14.21 -6.44 18.96
CA GLY A 92 -15.23 -5.38 18.93
C GLY A 92 -14.64 -3.96 18.89
N LEU A 93 -13.51 -3.73 19.56
CA LEU A 93 -12.79 -2.45 19.46
C LEU A 93 -12.21 -2.24 18.06
N LEU A 94 -11.60 -3.27 17.47
CA LEU A 94 -11.00 -3.21 16.15
C LEU A 94 -12.07 -2.90 15.08
N GLU A 95 -13.20 -3.60 15.11
CA GLU A 95 -14.31 -3.37 14.18
C GLU A 95 -14.82 -1.92 14.26
N ARG A 96 -15.01 -1.41 15.48
CA ARG A 96 -15.39 -0.01 15.71
C ARG A 96 -14.36 0.96 15.11
N LEU A 97 -13.07 0.74 15.34
CA LEU A 97 -11.99 1.58 14.80
C LEU A 97 -11.91 1.54 13.27
N ILE A 98 -12.18 0.40 12.65
CA ILE A 98 -12.23 0.27 11.19
C ILE A 98 -13.39 1.10 10.63
N ILE A 99 -14.58 1.01 11.24
CA ILE A 99 -15.75 1.79 10.82
C ILE A 99 -15.49 3.29 11.00
N GLU A 100 -15.02 3.72 12.18
CA GLU A 100 -14.70 5.12 12.46
C GLU A 100 -13.60 5.66 11.52
N GLY A 101 -12.56 4.85 11.28
CA GLY A 101 -11.47 5.18 10.36
C GLY A 101 -11.96 5.34 8.92
N GLY A 102 -12.84 4.44 8.44
CA GLY A 102 -13.46 4.54 7.13
C GLY A 102 -14.28 5.82 6.96
N ILE A 103 -15.09 6.19 7.96
CA ILE A 103 -15.88 7.43 7.96
C ILE A 103 -14.98 8.68 7.97
N ALA A 104 -13.93 8.69 8.79
CA ALA A 104 -13.03 9.83 8.92
C ALA A 104 -12.11 10.03 7.70
N LEU A 105 -11.90 8.98 6.90
CA LEU A 105 -10.89 8.94 5.84
C LEU A 105 -11.07 10.03 4.78
N ALA A 106 -12.31 10.21 4.30
CA ALA A 106 -12.62 11.21 3.28
C ALA A 106 -12.36 12.65 3.76
N TYR A 107 -12.52 12.92 5.05
CA TYR A 107 -12.18 14.21 5.63
C TYR A 107 -10.66 14.37 5.79
N ALA A 108 -9.98 13.33 6.28
CA ALA A 108 -8.53 13.32 6.48
C ALA A 108 -7.74 13.44 5.18
N ALA A 109 -8.29 13.03 4.03
CA ALA A 109 -7.63 13.10 2.73
C ALA A 109 -7.58 14.52 2.11
N ARG A 110 -8.24 15.52 2.71
CA ARG A 110 -8.47 16.83 2.08
C ARG A 110 -7.28 17.76 2.22
N ASP A 111 -6.87 18.37 1.11
CA ASP A 111 -5.89 19.47 1.03
C ASP A 111 -4.57 19.18 1.76
N LEU A 112 -4.15 17.92 1.74
CA LEU A 112 -2.90 17.49 2.34
C LEU A 112 -1.70 18.01 1.57
N ASP A 113 -0.64 18.34 2.30
CA ASP A 113 0.68 18.49 1.69
C ASP A 113 1.27 17.13 1.29
N ALA A 114 2.45 17.14 0.67
CA ALA A 114 3.12 15.92 0.21
C ALA A 114 3.50 14.96 1.34
N GLN A 115 3.93 15.48 2.49
CA GLN A 115 4.36 14.67 3.63
C GLN A 115 3.15 14.02 4.31
N ALA A 116 2.08 14.78 4.53
CA ALA A 116 0.84 14.29 5.09
C ALA A 116 0.15 13.29 4.16
N SER A 117 0.18 13.52 2.84
CA SER A 117 -0.32 12.56 1.84
C SER A 117 0.42 11.23 1.91
N ALA A 118 1.76 11.25 2.01
CA ALA A 118 2.55 10.03 2.13
C ALA A 118 2.28 9.29 3.44
N ALA A 119 2.13 10.01 4.56
CA ALA A 119 1.78 9.42 5.85
C ALA A 119 0.41 8.73 5.82
N LEU A 120 -0.61 9.39 5.24
CA LEU A 120 -1.95 8.81 5.11
C LEU A 120 -1.96 7.59 4.20
N VAL A 121 -1.29 7.63 3.05
CA VAL A 121 -1.14 6.47 2.16
C VAL A 121 -0.50 5.29 2.87
N GLY A 122 0.55 5.53 3.65
CA GLY A 122 1.20 4.49 4.45
C GLY A 122 0.26 3.88 5.50
N ALA A 123 -0.53 4.72 6.18
CA ALA A 123 -1.51 4.27 7.17
C ALA A 123 -2.66 3.47 6.52
N MET A 124 -3.21 3.95 5.40
CA MET A 124 -4.26 3.27 4.64
C MET A 124 -3.85 1.86 4.23
N ARG A 125 -2.64 1.69 3.69
CA ARG A 125 -2.15 0.39 3.23
C ARG A 125 -1.97 -0.60 4.38
N LYS A 126 -1.35 -0.15 5.48
CA LYS A 126 -1.17 -1.00 6.67
C LYS A 126 -2.50 -1.40 7.30
N ALA A 127 -3.46 -0.46 7.36
CA ALA A 127 -4.80 -0.74 7.85
C ALA A 127 -5.52 -1.75 6.94
N ASP A 128 -5.47 -1.57 5.62
CA ASP A 128 -6.09 -2.49 4.66
C ASP A 128 -5.52 -3.92 4.74
N GLU A 129 -4.19 -4.06 4.84
CA GLU A 129 -3.51 -5.34 5.04
C GLU A 129 -3.95 -6.01 6.35
N ALA A 130 -4.03 -5.25 7.44
CA ALA A 130 -4.48 -5.73 8.73
C ALA A 130 -5.96 -6.13 8.75
N ILE A 131 -6.82 -5.39 8.04
CA ILE A 131 -8.24 -5.71 7.87
C ILE A 131 -8.39 -7.03 7.09
N LYS A 132 -7.63 -7.21 6.01
CA LYS A 132 -7.60 -8.49 5.27
C LYS A 132 -7.12 -9.66 6.13
N LEU A 133 -6.19 -9.41 7.07
CA LEU A 133 -5.65 -10.45 7.94
C LEU A 133 -6.67 -10.99 8.95
N VAL A 134 -7.54 -10.11 9.49
CA VAL A 134 -8.54 -10.50 10.50
C VAL A 134 -9.85 -11.00 9.91
N GLU A 135 -10.11 -10.72 8.64
CA GLU A 135 -11.32 -11.16 7.92
C GLU A 135 -12.61 -10.80 8.70
N PRO A 136 -12.87 -9.51 8.96
CA PRO A 136 -14.01 -9.10 9.78
C PRO A 136 -15.34 -9.30 9.02
N GLU A 137 -16.46 -9.07 9.71
CA GLU A 137 -17.78 -9.15 9.12
C GLU A 137 -17.95 -8.19 7.92
N GLN A 138 -18.88 -8.52 7.01
CA GLN A 138 -19.02 -7.82 5.73
C GLN A 138 -19.39 -6.34 5.91
N ASP A 139 -20.20 -6.00 6.91
CA ASP A 139 -20.56 -4.61 7.22
C ASP A 139 -19.34 -3.75 7.59
N VAL A 140 -18.40 -4.32 8.37
CA VAL A 140 -17.12 -3.67 8.72
C VAL A 140 -16.24 -3.49 7.48
N LEU A 141 -16.16 -4.52 6.63
CA LEU A 141 -15.44 -4.44 5.35
C LEU A 141 -16.03 -3.37 4.44
N ASP A 142 -17.35 -3.30 4.34
CA ASP A 142 -18.06 -2.35 3.50
C ASP A 142 -17.88 -0.91 4.03
N ALA A 143 -17.88 -0.71 5.34
CA ALA A 143 -17.56 0.60 5.93
C ALA A 143 -16.17 1.11 5.52
N TRP A 144 -15.15 0.23 5.58
CA TRP A 144 -13.80 0.55 5.13
C TRP A 144 -13.76 0.92 3.63
N ARG A 145 -14.38 0.08 2.79
CA ARG A 145 -14.42 0.26 1.33
C ARG A 145 -15.18 1.51 0.93
N ASN A 146 -16.29 1.83 1.60
CA ASN A 146 -17.04 3.06 1.38
C ASN A 146 -16.19 4.29 1.71
N GLY A 147 -15.37 4.23 2.77
CA GLY A 147 -14.39 5.27 3.09
C GLY A 147 -13.37 5.48 1.97
N LEU A 148 -12.80 4.39 1.44
CA LEU A 148 -11.88 4.43 0.28
C LEU A 148 -12.57 5.02 -0.96
N ALA A 149 -13.81 4.63 -1.24
CA ALA A 149 -14.58 5.16 -2.38
C ALA A 149 -14.82 6.66 -2.23
N ALA A 150 -15.20 7.13 -1.03
CA ALA A 150 -15.39 8.54 -0.75
C ALA A 150 -14.09 9.36 -0.91
N VAL A 151 -12.93 8.79 -0.57
CA VAL A 151 -11.62 9.40 -0.86
C VAL A 151 -11.37 9.51 -2.35
N LEU A 152 -11.65 8.45 -3.11
CA LEU A 152 -11.44 8.40 -4.56
C LEU A 152 -12.32 9.42 -5.31
N ASP A 153 -13.57 9.54 -4.90
CA ASP A 153 -14.55 10.48 -5.49
C ASP A 153 -14.38 11.93 -5.00
N GLY A 154 -13.61 12.11 -3.92
CA GLY A 154 -13.36 13.41 -3.31
C GLY A 154 -12.51 14.33 -4.20
N SER A 155 -13.05 15.51 -4.54
CA SER A 155 -12.34 16.51 -5.36
C SER A 155 -11.17 17.21 -4.65
N ARG A 156 -11.12 17.14 -3.31
CA ARG A 156 -10.07 17.75 -2.48
C ARG A 156 -9.00 16.76 -2.05
N SER A 157 -9.13 15.49 -2.43
CA SER A 157 -8.12 14.47 -2.19
C SER A 157 -6.91 14.73 -3.07
N THR A 158 -5.70 14.59 -2.52
CA THR A 158 -4.50 14.63 -3.36
C THR A 158 -4.48 13.43 -4.29
N ALA A 159 -3.89 13.61 -5.47
CA ALA A 159 -3.83 12.55 -6.49
C ALA A 159 -3.18 11.26 -5.97
N LEU A 160 -2.15 11.39 -5.12
CA LEU A 160 -1.49 10.27 -4.48
C LEU A 160 -2.44 9.44 -3.60
N VAL A 161 -3.23 10.12 -2.77
CA VAL A 161 -4.17 9.47 -1.85
C VAL A 161 -5.34 8.84 -2.63
N ALA A 162 -5.86 9.54 -3.64
CA ALA A 162 -6.91 9.00 -4.52
C ALA A 162 -6.41 7.78 -5.32
N GLY A 163 -5.18 7.81 -5.84
CA GLY A 163 -4.56 6.68 -6.53
C GLY A 163 -4.42 5.46 -5.61
N CYS A 164 -4.01 5.68 -4.35
CA CYS A 164 -3.95 4.63 -3.34
C CYS A 164 -5.32 4.01 -3.08
N ALA A 165 -6.35 4.83 -2.86
CA ALA A 165 -7.71 4.35 -2.63
C ALA A 165 -8.25 3.52 -3.81
N ALA A 166 -8.05 4.00 -5.05
CA ALA A 166 -8.41 3.26 -6.26
C ALA A 166 -7.71 1.90 -6.35
N HIS A 167 -6.43 1.85 -5.99
CA HIS A 167 -5.68 0.60 -5.98
C HIS A 167 -6.22 -0.39 -4.94
N LEU A 168 -6.48 0.06 -3.71
CA LEU A 168 -7.02 -0.81 -2.65
C LEU A 168 -8.41 -1.35 -3.01
N LEU A 169 -9.28 -0.51 -3.61
CA LEU A 169 -10.60 -0.94 -4.11
C LEU A 169 -10.48 -1.95 -5.26
N TYR A 170 -9.57 -1.71 -6.21
CA TYR A 170 -9.26 -2.65 -7.29
C TYR A 170 -8.68 -3.97 -6.76
N GLU A 171 -7.90 -3.92 -5.68
CA GLU A 171 -7.41 -5.11 -5.01
C GLU A 171 -8.48 -5.91 -4.31
N ALA A 172 -9.43 -5.23 -3.68
CA ALA A 172 -10.58 -5.86 -3.05
C ALA A 172 -11.65 -6.34 -4.05
N GLY A 173 -11.48 -6.11 -5.36
CA GLY A 173 -12.47 -6.45 -6.40
C GLY A 173 -13.68 -5.52 -6.46
N HIS A 174 -13.65 -4.39 -5.72
CA HIS A 174 -14.71 -3.37 -5.70
C HIS A 174 -14.59 -2.35 -6.84
N LEU A 175 -13.42 -2.28 -7.47
CA LEU A 175 -13.21 -1.59 -8.73
C LEU A 175 -12.86 -2.65 -9.79
N SER A 176 -13.69 -2.77 -10.83
CA SER A 176 -13.41 -3.68 -11.95
C SER A 176 -12.15 -3.25 -12.73
N ALA A 177 -11.57 -4.18 -13.49
CA ALA A 177 -10.44 -3.88 -14.37
C ALA A 177 -10.79 -2.82 -15.42
N GLU A 178 -11.97 -2.88 -16.05
CA GLU A 178 -12.39 -1.85 -17.01
C GLU A 178 -12.59 -0.48 -16.33
N ALA A 179 -13.19 -0.44 -15.14
CA ALA A 179 -13.38 0.80 -14.41
C ALA A 179 -12.05 1.42 -13.96
N ALA A 180 -11.10 0.60 -13.52
CA ALA A 180 -9.75 1.03 -13.16
C ALA A 180 -8.99 1.56 -14.38
N ALA A 181 -9.05 0.87 -15.52
CA ALA A 181 -8.45 1.32 -16.77
C ALA A 181 -9.03 2.67 -17.21
N GLY A 182 -10.35 2.81 -17.25
CA GLY A 182 -10.99 4.08 -17.60
C GLY A 182 -10.70 5.21 -16.62
N LEU A 183 -10.52 4.91 -15.33
CA LEU A 183 -10.09 5.89 -14.32
C LEU A 183 -8.65 6.36 -14.57
N ILE A 184 -7.74 5.44 -14.89
CA ILE A 184 -6.35 5.73 -15.23
C ILE A 184 -6.27 6.58 -16.49
N GLU A 185 -7.00 6.22 -17.55
CA GLU A 185 -7.04 7.01 -18.79
C GLU A 185 -7.50 8.45 -18.54
N ARG A 186 -8.55 8.64 -17.72
CA ARG A 186 -9.01 9.99 -17.35
C ARG A 186 -7.98 10.75 -16.51
N ARG A 187 -7.40 10.11 -15.50
CA ARG A 187 -6.46 10.76 -14.56
C ARG A 187 -5.10 11.04 -15.19
N LEU A 188 -4.71 10.30 -16.23
CA LEU A 188 -3.44 10.47 -16.94
C LEU A 188 -3.61 11.18 -18.30
N SER A 189 -4.78 11.75 -18.57
CA SER A 189 -5.03 12.45 -19.83
C SER A 189 -4.07 13.64 -20.02
N PRO A 190 -3.76 14.03 -21.26
CA PRO A 190 -2.89 15.20 -21.53
C PRO A 190 -3.36 16.51 -20.91
N GLY A 191 -4.66 16.63 -20.56
CA GLY A 191 -5.21 17.80 -19.88
C GLY A 191 -4.96 17.84 -18.37
N THR A 192 -4.50 16.73 -17.77
CA THR A 192 -4.18 16.66 -16.34
C THR A 192 -2.79 17.25 -16.08
N PRO A 193 -2.59 18.10 -15.05
CA PRO A 193 -1.27 18.55 -14.65
C PRO A 193 -0.31 17.38 -14.40
N VAL A 194 0.91 17.47 -14.92
CA VAL A 194 1.96 16.43 -14.81
C VAL A 194 2.14 15.92 -13.38
N THR A 195 2.15 16.82 -12.39
CA THR A 195 2.30 16.47 -10.97
C THR A 195 1.10 15.69 -10.42
N GLU A 196 -0.12 15.98 -10.90
CA GLU A 196 -1.34 15.28 -10.51
C GLU A 196 -1.38 13.89 -11.14
N ALA A 197 -1.10 13.79 -12.45
CA ALA A 197 -1.00 12.50 -13.15
C ALA A 197 0.07 11.61 -12.51
N ALA A 198 1.25 12.16 -12.23
CA ALA A 198 2.34 11.49 -11.54
C ALA A 198 1.93 10.99 -10.14
N GLY A 199 1.28 11.84 -9.34
CA GLY A 199 0.80 11.48 -8.01
C GLY A 199 -0.21 10.35 -8.05
N PHE A 200 -1.20 10.41 -8.95
CA PHE A 200 -2.19 9.35 -9.10
C PHE A 200 -1.56 8.02 -9.53
N PHE A 201 -0.67 8.06 -10.53
CA PHE A 201 0.07 6.89 -11.00
C PHE A 201 0.89 6.26 -9.87
N GLU A 202 1.62 7.06 -9.09
CA GLU A 202 2.36 6.59 -7.91
C GLU A 202 1.45 5.92 -6.89
N GLY A 203 0.34 6.60 -6.54
CA GLY A 203 -0.62 6.12 -5.56
C GLY A 203 -1.19 4.77 -5.98
N PHE A 204 -1.50 4.60 -7.27
CA PHE A 204 -2.07 3.39 -7.80
C PHE A 204 -1.06 2.24 -7.91
N PHE A 205 0.17 2.51 -8.36
CA PHE A 205 1.13 1.45 -8.76
C PHE A 205 2.28 1.18 -7.80
N SER A 206 2.54 2.02 -6.79
CA SER A 206 3.73 1.92 -5.92
C SER A 206 3.96 0.54 -5.26
N THR A 207 2.90 -0.22 -4.97
CA THR A 207 2.97 -1.63 -4.49
C THR A 207 2.30 -2.62 -5.44
N ALA A 208 1.72 -2.11 -6.53
CA ALA A 208 0.89 -2.86 -7.47
C ALA A 208 1.60 -3.21 -8.78
N GLY A 209 2.91 -2.96 -8.89
CA GLY A 209 3.64 -3.15 -10.15
C GLY A 209 3.46 -4.56 -10.75
N GLN A 210 3.28 -5.58 -9.90
CA GLN A 210 3.00 -6.95 -10.34
C GLN A 210 1.66 -7.09 -11.06
N ARG A 211 0.65 -6.26 -10.76
CA ARG A 211 -0.66 -6.35 -11.41
C ARG A 211 -0.62 -6.00 -12.89
N LEU A 212 0.30 -5.11 -13.27
CA LEU A 212 0.59 -4.86 -14.68
C LEU A 212 1.08 -6.12 -15.40
N ILE A 213 1.58 -7.15 -14.72
CA ILE A 213 1.99 -8.39 -15.39
C ILE A 213 0.75 -9.18 -15.86
N TYR A 214 -0.33 -9.15 -15.08
CA TYR A 214 -1.47 -10.05 -15.26
C TYR A 214 -2.68 -9.39 -15.92
N ASP A 215 -2.89 -8.09 -15.70
CA ASP A 215 -4.06 -7.37 -16.22
C ASP A 215 -3.73 -6.69 -17.56
N GLU A 216 -4.40 -7.11 -18.62
CA GLU A 216 -4.21 -6.58 -19.98
C GLU A 216 -4.85 -5.20 -20.17
N SER A 217 -6.03 -4.96 -19.57
CA SER A 217 -6.72 -3.67 -19.64
C SER A 217 -5.91 -2.58 -18.94
N LEU A 218 -5.37 -2.90 -17.77
CA LEU A 218 -4.52 -2.00 -17.00
C LEU A 218 -3.21 -1.68 -17.74
N ARG A 219 -2.58 -2.69 -18.35
CA ARG A 219 -1.42 -2.48 -19.23
C ARG A 219 -1.76 -1.61 -20.43
N GLY A 220 -2.90 -1.85 -21.07
CA GLY A 220 -3.38 -1.07 -22.21
C GLY A 220 -3.53 0.40 -21.87
N ALA A 221 -4.15 0.72 -20.73
CA ALA A 221 -4.30 2.10 -20.25
C ALA A 221 -2.95 2.79 -20.00
N VAL A 222 -1.98 2.08 -19.39
CA VAL A 222 -0.64 2.62 -19.17
C VAL A 222 0.12 2.80 -20.48
N ASP A 223 0.03 1.85 -21.41
CA ASP A 223 0.66 1.93 -22.74
C ASP A 223 0.09 3.10 -23.57
N ALA A 224 -1.24 3.27 -23.57
CA ALA A 224 -1.89 4.39 -24.24
C ALA A 224 -1.45 5.73 -23.67
N TRP A 225 -1.35 5.84 -22.33
CA TRP A 225 -0.83 7.04 -21.68
C TRP A 225 0.62 7.31 -22.08
N LEU A 226 1.52 6.32 -21.97
CA LEU A 226 2.93 6.49 -22.34
C LEU A 226 3.10 6.92 -23.80
N LYS A 227 2.25 6.42 -24.72
CA LYS A 227 2.23 6.82 -26.13
C LYS A 227 1.68 8.23 -26.37
N SER A 228 0.91 8.77 -25.43
CA SER A 228 0.33 10.12 -25.53
C SER A 228 1.31 11.22 -25.09
N LEU A 229 2.36 10.87 -24.36
CA LEU A 229 3.37 11.80 -23.88
C LEU A 229 4.31 12.21 -25.02
N ASP A 230 4.61 13.51 -25.12
CA ASP A 230 5.73 13.99 -25.91
C ASP A 230 7.07 13.69 -25.21
N GLU A 231 8.19 13.99 -25.87
CA GLU A 231 9.53 13.67 -25.37
C GLU A 231 9.83 14.34 -24.02
N ASP A 232 9.52 15.63 -23.88
CA ASP A 232 9.77 16.41 -22.66
C ASP A 232 8.92 15.90 -21.49
N ALA A 233 7.63 15.65 -21.74
CA ALA A 233 6.73 15.09 -20.74
C ALA A 233 7.16 13.67 -20.35
N PHE A 234 7.56 12.82 -21.31
CA PHE A 234 8.04 11.48 -21.01
C PHE A 234 9.30 11.51 -20.12
N ILE A 235 10.28 12.37 -20.44
CA ILE A 235 11.50 12.54 -19.64
C ILE A 235 11.16 13.01 -18.21
N ALA A 236 10.20 13.93 -18.05
CA ALA A 236 9.75 14.40 -16.75
C ALA A 236 9.14 13.29 -15.87
N HIS A 237 8.54 12.25 -16.47
CA HIS A 237 7.95 11.12 -15.75
C HIS A 237 8.92 9.95 -15.50
N LEU A 238 10.10 9.92 -16.12
CA LEU A 238 11.09 8.83 -15.95
C LEU A 238 11.47 8.55 -14.48
N PRO A 239 11.71 9.54 -13.61
CA PRO A 239 12.05 9.26 -12.21
C PRO A 239 10.93 8.53 -11.47
N LEU A 240 9.67 8.90 -11.75
CA LEU A 240 8.50 8.25 -11.17
C LEU A 240 8.38 6.80 -11.67
N LEU A 241 8.44 6.59 -12.98
CA LEU A 241 8.36 5.26 -13.59
C LEU A 241 9.45 4.35 -13.02
N ARG A 242 10.69 4.86 -12.93
CA ARG A 242 11.82 4.13 -12.33
C ARG A 242 11.52 3.70 -10.90
N ARG A 243 10.96 4.59 -10.07
CA ARG A 243 10.59 4.28 -8.67
C ARG A 243 9.44 3.29 -8.58
N VAL A 244 8.40 3.41 -9.40
CA VAL A 244 7.29 2.45 -9.39
C VAL A 244 7.79 1.06 -9.79
N PHE A 245 8.55 0.96 -10.89
CA PHE A 245 9.05 -0.31 -11.39
C PHE A 245 10.27 -0.87 -10.62
N SER A 246 10.92 -0.08 -9.75
CA SER A 246 12.01 -0.60 -8.91
C SER A 246 11.53 -1.57 -7.84
N HIS A 247 10.23 -1.56 -7.50
CA HIS A 247 9.63 -2.52 -6.57
C HIS A 247 9.47 -3.91 -7.18
N LEU A 248 9.50 -4.02 -8.52
CA LEU A 248 9.47 -5.31 -9.20
C LEU A 248 10.84 -5.96 -9.16
N ASP A 249 10.91 -7.25 -8.85
CA ASP A 249 12.15 -8.00 -8.94
C ASP A 249 12.60 -8.26 -10.39
N SER A 250 13.75 -8.90 -10.56
CA SER A 250 14.32 -9.21 -11.89
C SER A 250 13.40 -10.06 -12.77
N MET A 251 12.68 -11.02 -12.16
CA MET A 251 11.79 -11.94 -12.86
C MET A 251 10.47 -11.27 -13.21
N GLU A 252 9.94 -10.43 -12.32
CA GLU A 252 8.72 -9.66 -12.52
C GLU A 252 8.90 -8.61 -13.61
N ARG A 253 10.02 -7.88 -13.62
CA ARG A 253 10.35 -6.97 -14.72
C ARG A 253 10.43 -7.71 -16.05
N ARG A 254 11.05 -8.89 -16.07
CA ARG A 254 11.11 -9.73 -17.27
C ARG A 254 9.72 -10.16 -17.74
N ARG A 255 8.86 -10.64 -16.84
CA ARG A 255 7.48 -11.02 -17.17
C ARG A 255 6.66 -9.84 -17.66
N LEU A 256 6.80 -8.66 -17.04
CA LEU A 256 6.15 -7.44 -17.50
C LEU A 256 6.59 -7.08 -18.92
N ILE A 257 7.90 -7.11 -19.20
CA ILE A 257 8.45 -6.87 -20.54
C ILE A 257 7.91 -7.91 -21.54
N GLU A 258 7.91 -9.20 -21.19
CA GLU A 258 7.36 -10.26 -22.04
C GLU A 258 5.85 -10.09 -22.29
N ALA A 259 5.11 -9.62 -21.29
CA ALA A 259 3.69 -9.33 -21.39
C ALA A 259 3.43 -8.11 -22.29
N VAL A 260 4.24 -7.05 -22.19
CA VAL A 260 4.13 -5.81 -22.99
C VAL A 260 4.56 -6.03 -24.44
N LEU A 261 5.69 -6.70 -24.67
CA LEU A 261 6.19 -6.99 -26.01
C LEU A 261 5.33 -8.02 -26.76
N GLY A 262 4.36 -8.62 -26.06
CA GLY A 262 3.71 -9.84 -26.46
C GLY A 262 4.73 -10.97 -26.58
N ARG A 263 4.25 -12.20 -26.70
CA ARG A 263 5.12 -13.28 -27.14
C ARG A 263 5.68 -12.94 -28.53
N VAL A 264 6.88 -12.38 -28.61
CA VAL A 264 7.78 -12.56 -29.77
C VAL A 264 8.24 -14.02 -29.75
N ARG A 265 7.28 -14.94 -29.96
CA ARG A 265 7.46 -16.35 -30.29
C ARG A 265 6.09 -16.99 -30.58
N ARG A 266 5.57 -16.66 -31.77
CA ARG A 266 5.02 -17.59 -32.76
C ARG A 266 4.65 -16.75 -33.98
N LEU A 267 5.49 -16.77 -35.00
CA LEU A 267 5.01 -16.43 -36.35
C LEU A 267 3.85 -17.40 -36.66
N PRO A 268 2.72 -16.92 -37.19
CA PRO A 268 1.66 -17.79 -37.69
C PRO A 268 2.25 -18.83 -38.65
N VAL A 269 1.79 -20.07 -38.59
CA VAL A 269 2.15 -21.08 -39.60
C VAL A 269 1.79 -20.53 -40.98
N GLY A 270 2.80 -20.30 -41.81
CA GLY A 270 2.65 -19.76 -43.17
C GLY A 270 3.35 -18.43 -43.46
N LEU A 271 4.01 -17.79 -42.48
CA LEU A 271 4.83 -16.59 -42.74
C LEU A 271 6.32 -16.86 -42.49
N THR A 272 7.15 -16.69 -43.53
CA THR A 272 8.62 -16.78 -43.46
C THR A 272 9.25 -15.45 -43.09
N SER A 273 10.23 -15.48 -42.16
CA SER A 273 11.09 -14.33 -41.86
C SER A 273 11.84 -13.87 -43.11
N THR A 274 11.90 -12.56 -43.35
CA THR A 274 12.66 -11.99 -44.47
C THR A 274 14.17 -12.19 -44.25
N PRO A 275 14.94 -12.64 -45.26
CA PRO A 275 16.33 -13.10 -45.08
C PRO A 275 17.32 -12.10 -44.46
N ASN A 276 17.03 -10.79 -44.49
CA ASN A 276 17.95 -9.73 -44.06
C ASN A 276 17.55 -9.00 -42.76
N GLY A 277 16.49 -9.44 -42.06
CA GLY A 277 16.08 -8.83 -40.79
C GLY A 277 17.14 -8.95 -39.70
N ASP A 278 17.88 -10.07 -39.71
CA ASP A 278 18.89 -10.38 -38.69
C ASP A 278 20.16 -9.54 -38.84
N GLU A 279 20.55 -9.15 -40.05
CA GLU A 279 21.78 -8.40 -40.33
C GLU A 279 21.69 -6.95 -39.81
N ALA A 280 20.55 -6.29 -40.04
CA ALA A 280 20.30 -4.94 -39.56
C ALA A 280 20.19 -4.88 -38.03
N TRP A 281 19.62 -5.92 -37.42
CA TRP A 281 19.44 -5.99 -35.97
C TRP A 281 20.71 -6.42 -35.23
N ARG A 282 21.55 -7.29 -35.83
CA ARG A 282 22.90 -7.60 -35.32
C ARG A 282 23.80 -6.37 -35.29
N ARG A 283 23.81 -5.55 -36.34
CA ARG A 283 24.60 -4.30 -36.37
C ARG A 283 24.17 -3.30 -35.31
N HIS A 284 22.88 -3.28 -34.97
CA HIS A 284 22.36 -2.45 -33.89
C HIS A 284 22.80 -2.98 -32.51
N LEU A 285 22.75 -4.29 -32.31
CA LEU A 285 23.18 -4.94 -31.05
C LEU A 285 24.69 -4.88 -30.82
N GLU A 286 25.52 -4.97 -31.87
CA GLU A 286 26.98 -4.81 -31.75
C GLU A 286 27.38 -3.39 -31.29
N ARG A 287 26.59 -2.37 -31.67
CA ARG A 287 26.79 -0.99 -31.24
C ARG A 287 26.29 -0.72 -29.83
N LEU A 288 25.23 -1.41 -29.41
CA LEU A 288 24.62 -1.23 -28.08
C LEU A 288 25.19 -2.14 -27.00
N GLY A 289 25.84 -3.24 -27.38
CA GLY A 289 26.46 -4.21 -26.47
C GLY A 289 27.44 -3.61 -25.46
N PRO A 290 28.36 -2.71 -25.86
CA PRO A 290 29.27 -2.06 -24.93
C PRO A 290 28.56 -1.15 -23.92
N LEU A 291 27.47 -0.49 -24.31
CA LEU A 291 26.69 0.42 -23.45
C LEU A 291 25.85 -0.31 -22.42
N LEU A 292 25.41 -1.53 -22.74
CA LEU A 292 24.63 -2.38 -21.84
C LEU A 292 25.51 -3.14 -20.84
N MET A 293 26.80 -3.33 -21.14
CA MET A 293 27.75 -4.10 -20.30
C MET A 293 28.73 -3.24 -19.50
N SER A 294 28.80 -1.92 -19.71
CA SER A 294 29.70 -1.01 -18.97
C SER A 294 29.12 -0.47 -17.65
N GLY A 295 28.11 -1.13 -17.09
CA GLY A 295 27.58 -0.85 -15.76
C GLY A 295 28.30 -1.57 -14.61
N ASN A 296 29.57 -1.97 -14.76
CA ASN A 296 30.37 -2.50 -13.66
C ASN A 296 31.87 -2.24 -13.86
N GLY A 297 32.40 -1.21 -13.19
CA GLY A 297 33.83 -0.90 -13.21
C GLY A 297 34.22 0.42 -12.54
N ASN A 298 34.29 0.38 -11.19
CA ASN A 298 35.06 1.20 -10.25
C ASN A 298 35.34 2.71 -10.49
N GLY A 299 34.95 3.51 -9.49
CA GLY A 299 35.44 4.85 -9.18
C GLY A 299 34.72 5.39 -7.95
#